data_AF-A0A1C5XCG9-F1
#
_entry.id   AF-A0A1C5XCG9-F1
#
_cell.length_a   1.000
_cell.length_b   1.000
_cell.length_c   1.000
_cell.angle_alpha   90.00
_cell.angle_beta   90.00
_cell.angle_gamma   90.00
#
_symmetry.space_group_name_H-M   'P 1'
#
loop_
_entity.id
_entity.type
_entity.pdbx_description
1 polymer ?
#
loop_
_entity_poly.entity_id
_entity_poly.type
_entity_poly.pdbx_seq_one_letter_code
_entity_poly.pdbx_strand_id
1 'polypeptide(L)'
;MTGEKFTLMQYSVHAILGLIDAEDFVIPEIQRPFVWKRSQVRDLIDSLYNGYPTGYIITWKNPDVKTKDGGKANGKKVLIDGQQRVTALMAAISGREVLDDDFNKERIKIAFNPLAEDETKRFAVQDASHLKDKK
;
A
#
# COMPACT_ATOMS: atom_id res chain seq x y z
N MET A 1 32.08 7.03 16.23
CA MET A 1 31.36 7.36 14.99
C MET A 1 29.91 6.94 15.17
N THR A 2 29.01 7.90 15.36
CA THR A 2 27.56 7.68 15.34
C THR A 2 27.17 7.32 13.91
N GLY A 3 27.04 6.02 13.62
CA GLY A 3 26.54 5.56 12.32
C GLY A 3 25.14 6.12 12.03
N GLU A 4 24.77 6.22 10.75
CA GLU A 4 23.41 6.59 10.35
C GLU A 4 22.38 5.73 11.08
N LYS A 5 21.43 6.38 11.76
CA LYS A 5 20.40 5.70 12.55
C LYS A 5 19.16 5.33 11.71
N PHE A 6 19.00 5.95 10.55
CA PHE A 6 17.92 5.70 9.61
C PHE A 6 18.38 6.06 8.19
N THR A 7 17.75 5.47 7.18
CA THR A 7 18.02 5.71 5.76
C THR A 7 16.72 6.08 5.06
N LEU A 8 16.76 7.12 4.23
CA LEU A 8 15.65 7.48 3.35
C LEU A 8 15.79 6.72 2.03
N MET A 9 14.72 6.02 1.64
CA MET A 9 14.65 5.28 0.40
C MET A 9 13.44 5.75 -0.40
N GLN A 10 13.61 5.88 -1.72
CA GLN A 10 12.52 6.14 -2.65
C GLN A 10 12.17 4.86 -3.38
N TYR A 11 10.90 4.49 -3.35
CA TYR A 11 10.36 3.33 -4.07
C TYR A 11 9.15 3.76 -4.89
N SER A 12 8.98 3.17 -6.06
CA SER A 12 7.72 3.26 -6.78
C SER A 12 6.63 2.47 -6.05
N VAL A 13 5.36 2.80 -6.27
CA VAL A 13 4.23 2.03 -5.74
C VAL A 13 4.33 0.56 -6.17
N HIS A 14 4.68 0.31 -7.43
CA HIS A 14 4.88 -1.04 -7.95
C HIS A 14 5.98 -1.80 -7.19
N ALA A 15 7.11 -1.16 -6.88
CA ALA A 15 8.19 -1.78 -6.12
C ALA A 15 7.77 -2.12 -4.67
N ILE A 16 6.98 -1.24 -4.02
CA ILE A 16 6.43 -1.52 -2.68
C ILE A 16 5.52 -2.74 -2.72
N LEU A 17 4.61 -2.81 -3.70
CA LEU A 17 3.71 -3.95 -3.88
C LEU A 17 4.49 -5.25 -4.15
N GLY A 18 5.51 -5.21 -5.01
CA GLY A 18 6.36 -6.36 -5.28
C GLY A 18 7.12 -6.87 -4.04
N LEU A 19 7.55 -5.98 -3.16
CA LEU A 19 8.18 -6.36 -1.88
C LEU A 19 7.19 -7.01 -0.90
N ILE A 20 5.91 -6.64 -0.97
CA ILE A 20 4.85 -7.28 -0.18
C ILE A 20 4.51 -8.66 -0.78
N ASP A 21 4.41 -8.75 -2.10
CA ASP A 21 4.16 -10.00 -2.83
C ASP A 21 5.28 -11.03 -2.55
N ALA A 22 6.53 -10.57 -2.42
CA ALA A 22 7.69 -11.41 -2.09
C ALA A 22 7.80 -11.76 -0.59
N GLU A 23 6.87 -11.31 0.25
CA GLU A 23 6.93 -11.45 1.72
C GLU A 23 8.19 -10.86 2.38
N ASP A 24 8.86 -9.95 1.68
CA ASP A 24 10.02 -9.19 2.16
C ASP A 24 9.58 -8.05 3.10
N PHE A 25 8.41 -7.46 2.84
CA PHE A 25 7.71 -6.59 3.76
C PHE A 25 6.72 -7.38 4.61
N VAL A 26 7.00 -7.47 5.91
CA VAL A 26 6.07 -8.03 6.90
C VAL A 26 5.21 -6.90 7.42
N ILE A 27 3.94 -6.94 7.06
CA ILE A 27 2.90 -6.17 7.73
C ILE A 27 2.54 -6.95 9.00
N PRO A 28 2.65 -6.39 10.20
CA PRO A 28 2.21 -7.07 11.41
C PRO A 28 0.70 -7.31 11.34
N GLU A 29 0.28 -8.47 10.81
CA GLU A 29 -1.10 -8.77 10.37
C GLU A 29 -2.18 -8.69 11.47
N ILE A 30 -1.84 -8.51 12.76
CA ILE A 30 -2.72 -8.93 13.86
C ILE A 30 -3.12 -7.84 14.87
N GLN A 31 -2.56 -6.63 14.86
CA GLN A 31 -2.84 -5.66 15.95
C GLN A 31 -3.58 -4.37 15.60
N ARG A 32 -3.86 -4.06 14.34
CA ARG A 32 -4.79 -2.97 14.01
C ARG A 32 -5.63 -3.32 12.80
N PRO A 33 -6.96 -3.29 12.90
CA PRO A 33 -7.81 -3.49 11.75
C PRO A 33 -7.62 -2.38 10.71
N PHE A 34 -8.01 -2.68 9.47
CA PHE A 34 -8.08 -1.67 8.43
C PHE A 34 -9.32 -0.81 8.64
N VAL A 35 -9.14 0.46 9.01
CA VAL A 35 -10.24 1.37 9.41
C VAL A 35 -10.48 2.49 8.40
N TRP A 36 -9.74 2.49 7.29
CA TRP A 36 -9.91 3.49 6.26
C TRP A 36 -11.16 3.23 5.42
N LYS A 37 -12.00 4.25 5.31
CA LYS A 37 -13.16 4.23 4.41
C LYS A 37 -12.70 4.16 2.96
N ARG A 38 -13.54 3.59 2.08
CA ARG A 38 -13.30 3.54 0.63
C ARG A 38 -12.92 4.91 0.03
N SER A 39 -13.51 5.99 0.52
CA SER A 39 -13.18 7.35 0.08
C SER A 39 -11.74 7.75 0.43
N GLN A 40 -11.24 7.39 1.61
CA GLN A 40 -9.85 7.68 2.00
C GLN A 40 -8.85 6.90 1.15
N VAL A 41 -9.21 5.68 0.75
CA VAL A 41 -8.42 4.91 -0.23
C VAL A 41 -8.41 5.60 -1.58
N ARG A 42 -9.57 6.05 -2.07
CA ARG A 42 -9.68 6.85 -3.31
C ARG A 42 -8.80 8.10 -3.24
N ASP A 43 -8.85 8.83 -2.13
CA ASP A 43 -8.09 10.07 -1.92
C ASP A 43 -6.57 9.81 -1.91
N LEU A 44 -6.13 8.68 -1.36
CA LEU A 44 -4.72 8.26 -1.44
C LEU A 44 -4.29 7.99 -2.89
N ILE A 45 -5.11 7.28 -3.67
CA ILE A 45 -4.80 7.01 -5.08
C ILE A 45 -4.74 8.30 -5.89
N ASP A 46 -5.68 9.21 -5.67
CA ASP A 46 -5.70 10.52 -6.31
C ASP A 46 -4.46 11.35 -5.93
N SER A 47 -4.07 11.36 -4.65
CA SER A 47 -2.86 12.04 -4.19
C SER A 47 -1.59 11.48 -4.82
N LEU A 48 -1.47 10.15 -4.92
CA LEU A 48 -0.32 9.50 -5.55
C LEU A 48 -0.26 9.81 -7.05
N TYR A 49 -1.41 9.82 -7.73
CA TYR A 49 -1.49 10.12 -9.16
C TYR A 49 -1.09 11.56 -9.47
N ASN A 50 -1.55 12.53 -8.66
CA ASN A 50 -1.26 13.95 -8.86
C ASN A 50 0.09 14.38 -8.23
N GLY A 51 0.84 13.47 -7.61
CA GLY A 51 2.14 13.77 -7.01
C GLY A 51 2.07 14.60 -5.71
N TYR A 52 0.93 14.59 -5.03
CA TYR A 52 0.78 15.26 -3.73
C TYR A 52 1.55 14.53 -2.63
N PRO A 53 2.00 15.24 -1.56
CA PRO A 53 2.68 14.60 -0.44
C PRO A 53 1.78 13.56 0.26
N THR A 54 2.22 12.30 0.29
CA THR A 54 1.48 11.17 0.91
C THR A 54 2.16 10.60 2.17
N GLY A 55 3.21 11.27 2.63
CA GLY A 55 4.00 10.90 3.81
C GLY A 55 4.93 9.70 3.58
N TYR A 56 5.56 9.23 4.66
CA TYR A 56 6.54 8.12 4.61
C TYR A 56 5.96 6.81 5.11
N ILE A 57 6.41 5.71 4.54
CA ILE A 57 6.32 4.38 5.16
C ILE A 57 7.58 4.18 5.99
N ILE A 58 7.44 3.73 7.24
CA ILE A 58 8.57 3.50 8.14
C ILE A 58 8.71 2.01 8.33
N THR A 59 9.91 1.48 8.10
CA THR A 59 10.19 0.06 8.25
C THR A 59 11.44 -0.18 9.08
N TRP A 60 11.45 -1.26 9.85
CA TRP A 60 12.63 -1.77 10.53
C TRP A 60 13.13 -3.02 9.81
N LYS A 61 14.39 -3.01 9.35
CA LYS A 61 15.01 -4.18 8.71
C LYS A 61 15.75 -5.00 9.76
N ASN A 62 15.44 -6.29 9.84
CA ASN A 62 16.27 -7.23 10.59
C ASN A 62 17.68 -7.31 9.99
N PRO A 63 18.72 -7.57 10.80
CA PRO A 63 20.06 -7.84 10.27
C PRO A 63 20.05 -9.04 9.32
N ASP A 64 20.87 -9.00 8.28
CA ASP A 64 21.05 -10.14 7.38
C ASP A 64 21.77 -11.27 8.14
N VAL A 65 21.24 -12.50 8.04
CA VAL A 65 21.79 -13.67 8.75
C VAL A 65 22.62 -14.51 7.79
N LYS A 66 23.81 -14.95 8.20
CA LYS A 66 24.58 -15.92 7.42
C LYS A 66 23.91 -17.29 7.47
N THR A 67 23.63 -17.87 6.31
CA THR A 67 23.09 -19.23 6.22
C THR A 67 24.20 -20.27 6.37
N LYS A 68 23.84 -21.49 6.76
CA LYS A 68 24.80 -22.61 6.95
C LYS A 68 25.62 -22.92 5.69
N ASP A 69 25.06 -22.64 4.51
CA ASP A 69 25.70 -22.86 3.21
C ASP A 69 26.57 -21.67 2.74
N GLY A 70 26.88 -20.70 3.61
CA GLY A 70 27.73 -19.54 3.30
C GLY A 70 27.04 -18.37 2.59
N GLY A 71 25.77 -18.53 2.19
CA GLY A 71 24.91 -17.44 1.71
C GLY A 71 24.52 -16.42 2.79
N LYS A 72 23.80 -15.36 2.37
CA LYS A 72 23.15 -14.40 3.27
C LYS A 72 21.63 -14.50 3.10
N ALA A 73 20.92 -14.77 4.18
CA ALA A 73 19.48 -14.58 4.25
C ALA A 73 19.20 -13.10 4.48
N ASN A 74 18.45 -12.49 3.57
CA ASN A 74 18.04 -11.10 3.71
C ASN A 74 17.09 -10.98 4.92
N GLY A 75 17.38 -10.03 5.80
CA GLY A 75 16.47 -9.71 6.89
C GLY A 75 15.17 -9.13 6.35
N LYS A 76 14.04 -9.64 6.84
CA LYS A 76 12.72 -9.10 6.53
C LYS A 76 12.59 -7.66 7.02
N LYS A 77 11.83 -6.84 6.29
CA LYS A 77 11.49 -5.47 6.65
C LYS A 77 10.12 -5.47 7.33
N VAL A 78 10.10 -5.13 8.61
CA VAL A 78 8.86 -5.03 9.41
C VAL A 78 8.29 -3.62 9.24
N LEU A 79 7.01 -3.52 8.87
CA LEU A 79 6.31 -2.25 8.77
C LEU A 79 6.03 -1.68 10.18
N ILE A 80 6.50 -0.46 10.44
CA ILE A 80 6.33 0.26 11.72
C ILE A 80 5.26 1.35 11.59
N ASP A 81 5.22 2.05 10.46
CA ASP A 81 4.23 3.07 10.13
C ASP A 81 3.83 2.94 8.65
N GLY A 82 2.64 3.40 8.31
CA GLY A 82 2.11 3.41 6.95
C GLY A 82 1.20 2.22 6.68
N GLN A 83 0.81 1.45 7.70
CA GLN A 83 -0.03 0.27 7.58
C GLN A 83 -1.31 0.54 6.76
N GLN A 84 -2.11 1.53 7.13
CA GLN A 84 -3.35 1.84 6.41
C GLN A 84 -3.09 2.21 4.93
N ARG A 85 -2.00 2.93 4.64
CA ARG A 85 -1.60 3.30 3.27
C ARG A 85 -1.17 2.08 2.46
N VAL A 86 -0.36 1.21 3.04
CA VAL A 86 0.09 -0.04 2.40
C VAL A 86 -1.11 -0.95 2.15
N THR A 87 -1.99 -1.14 3.12
CA THR A 87 -3.22 -1.94 2.97
C THR A 87 -4.16 -1.36 1.94
N ALA A 88 -4.31 -0.03 1.87
CA ALA A 88 -5.09 0.64 0.84
C ALA A 88 -4.55 0.37 -0.58
N LEU A 89 -3.22 0.39 -0.75
CA LEU A 89 -2.58 0.04 -2.03
C LEU A 89 -2.78 -1.43 -2.41
N MET A 90 -2.67 -2.35 -1.45
CA MET A 90 -2.98 -3.77 -1.69
C MET A 90 -4.43 -3.97 -2.14
N ALA A 91 -5.38 -3.31 -1.47
CA ALA A 91 -6.80 -3.44 -1.77
C ALA A 91 -7.16 -2.85 -3.14
N ALA A 92 -6.74 -1.61 -3.41
CA ALA A 92 -7.14 -0.86 -4.58
C ALA A 92 -6.35 -1.19 -5.85
N ILE A 93 -5.03 -1.41 -5.73
CA ILE A 93 -4.14 -1.60 -6.88
C ILE A 93 -3.86 -3.08 -7.13
N SER A 94 -3.53 -3.85 -6.08
CA SER A 94 -3.28 -5.30 -6.23
C SER A 94 -4.56 -6.13 -6.26
N GLY A 95 -5.71 -5.52 -5.93
CA GLY A 95 -7.02 -6.18 -5.95
C GLY A 95 -7.20 -7.26 -4.88
N ARG A 96 -6.35 -7.27 -3.85
CA ARG A 96 -6.43 -8.20 -2.72
C ARG A 96 -7.65 -7.87 -1.85
N GLU A 97 -8.25 -8.89 -1.25
CA GLU A 97 -9.25 -8.68 -0.19
C GLU A 97 -8.52 -8.31 1.10
N VAL A 98 -9.07 -7.34 1.83
CA VAL A 98 -8.55 -6.90 3.14
C VAL A 98 -9.64 -7.05 4.19
N LEU A 99 -9.24 -7.24 5.45
CA LEU A 99 -10.17 -7.30 6.58
C LEU A 99 -10.34 -5.91 7.19
N ASP A 100 -11.58 -5.45 7.29
CA ASP A 100 -11.92 -4.24 8.03
C ASP A 100 -11.91 -4.48 9.57
N ASP A 101 -12.33 -3.48 10.34
CA ASP A 101 -12.45 -3.54 11.79
C ASP A 101 -13.57 -4.42 12.33
N ASP A 102 -14.53 -4.75 11.47
CA ASP A 102 -15.60 -5.71 11.74
C ASP A 102 -15.24 -7.12 11.23
N PHE A 103 -13.99 -7.35 10.80
CA PHE A 103 -13.48 -8.61 10.23
C PHE A 103 -14.20 -9.04 8.93
N ASN A 104 -14.85 -8.12 8.24
CA ASN A 104 -15.41 -8.39 6.93
C ASN A 104 -14.31 -8.35 5.88
N LYS A 105 -14.35 -9.30 4.94
CA LYS A 105 -13.52 -9.23 3.75
C LYS A 105 -14.09 -8.20 2.80
N GLU A 106 -13.29 -7.21 2.48
CA GLU A 106 -13.66 -6.17 1.53
C GLU A 106 -12.63 -6.08 0.40
N ARG A 107 -13.15 -5.95 -0.83
CA ARG A 107 -12.35 -5.51 -1.97
C ARG A 107 -12.72 -4.08 -2.31
N ILE A 108 -11.73 -3.19 -2.29
CA ILE A 108 -11.92 -1.78 -2.61
C ILE A 108 -11.59 -1.57 -4.08
N LYS A 109 -12.60 -1.17 -4.85
CA LYS A 109 -12.44 -0.88 -6.28
C LYS A 109 -12.55 0.62 -6.50
N ILE A 110 -11.54 1.19 -7.13
CA ILE A 110 -11.50 2.60 -7.52
C ILE A 110 -11.74 2.68 -9.03
N ALA A 111 -12.73 3.46 -9.43
CA ALA A 111 -12.95 3.80 -10.83
C ALA A 111 -11.98 4.92 -11.23
N PHE A 112 -11.45 4.85 -12.45
CA PHE A 112 -10.52 5.81 -13.00
C PHE A 112 -11.02 6.30 -14.36
N ASN A 113 -11.16 7.61 -14.51
CA ASN A 113 -11.52 8.27 -15.76
C ASN A 113 -10.32 9.10 -16.26
N PRO A 114 -9.50 8.57 -17.19
CA PRO A 114 -8.34 9.29 -17.71
C PRO A 114 -8.71 10.51 -18.56
N LEU A 115 -9.96 10.60 -19.04
CA LEU A 115 -10.45 11.68 -19.89
C LEU A 115 -11.16 12.79 -19.10
N ALA A 116 -11.18 12.70 -17.76
CA ALA A 116 -11.77 13.73 -16.93
C ALA A 116 -11.00 15.06 -17.06
N GLU A 117 -11.70 16.10 -17.55
CA GLU A 117 -11.19 17.48 -17.60
C GLU A 117 -11.05 18.08 -16.20
N ASP A 118 -12.00 17.78 -15.31
CA ASP A 118 -11.97 18.15 -13.90
C ASP A 118 -11.21 17.07 -13.10
N GLU A 119 -10.06 17.44 -12.55
CA GLU A 119 -9.19 16.53 -11.80
C GLU A 119 -9.90 15.86 -10.62
N THR A 120 -10.86 16.55 -9.99
CA THR A 120 -11.61 16.03 -8.85
C THR A 120 -12.53 14.86 -9.21
N LYS A 121 -12.81 14.67 -10.51
CA LYS A 121 -13.65 13.61 -11.06
C LYS A 121 -12.86 12.46 -11.66
N ARG A 122 -11.52 12.50 -11.58
CA ARG A 122 -10.64 11.49 -12.17
C ARG A 122 -10.73 10.14 -11.45
N PHE A 123 -10.93 10.16 -10.14
CA PHE A 123 -11.09 8.96 -9.32
C PHE A 123 -12.38 8.98 -8.51
N ALA A 124 -13.05 7.83 -8.47
CA ALA A 124 -14.24 7.62 -7.66
C ALA A 124 -14.22 6.23 -7.00
N VAL A 125 -14.90 6.07 -5.87
CA VAL A 125 -15.19 4.74 -5.35
C VAL A 125 -16.14 4.06 -6.35
N GLN A 126 -15.78 2.89 -6.85
CA GLN A 126 -16.59 2.21 -7.86
C GLN A 126 -17.97 1.85 -7.29
N ASP A 127 -18.99 2.21 -8.05
CA ASP A 127 -20.39 1.88 -7.80
C ASP A 127 -21.08 1.36 -9.07
N ALA A 128 -22.40 1.15 -9.00
CA ALA A 128 -23.20 0.61 -10.10
C ALA A 128 -23.23 1.49 -11.36
N SER A 129 -23.04 2.81 -11.26
CA SER A 129 -23.04 3.72 -12.41
C SER A 129 -21.82 3.47 -13.31
N HIS A 130 -20.65 3.30 -12.69
CA HIS A 130 -19.39 3.02 -13.37
C HIS A 130 -19.36 1.68 -14.11
N LEU A 131 -20.16 0.70 -13.67
CA LEU A 131 -20.24 -0.62 -14.30
C LEU A 131 -21.13 -0.64 -15.54
N LYS A 132 -22.12 0.26 -15.60
CA LYS A 132 -23.06 0.38 -16.72
C LYS A 132 -22.46 1.14 -17.91
N ASP A 133 -21.44 1.95 -17.65
CA ASP A 133 -20.78 2.83 -18.63
C ASP A 133 -19.73 2.12 -19.51
N LYS A 134 -19.71 0.78 -19.53
CA LYS A 134 -18.79 -0.04 -20.33
C LYS A 134 -19.16 -0.12 -21.84
N LYS A 135 -19.85 0.89 -22.38
CA LYS A 135 -20.22 0.92 -23.81
C LYS A 135 -19.21 1.67 -24.65
#